data_AF-A0A2V7L2J4-F1
#
_entry.id   AF-A0A2V7L2J4-F1
#
_cell.length_a   1.000
_cell.length_b   1.000
_cell.length_c   1.000
_cell.angle_alpha   90.00
_cell.angle_beta   90.00
_cell.angle_gamma   90.00
#
_symmetry.space_group_name_H-M   'P 1'
#
loop_
_entity.id
_entity.type
_entity.pdbx_description
1 polymer ?
#
loop_
_entity_poly.entity_id
_entity_poly.type
_entity_poly.pdbx_seq_one_letter_code
_entity_poly.pdbx_strand_id
1 'polypeptide(L)'
;ASGASMTNWKIAPAVNDSVAVYDEGASISPTDDGWRLARITQVTLVTVHTATAGCPTTTRLTQAADLVASNPSYQFTLSPAPVASTLPGASVRFFRRVHYSLWKWVTDGQWYLAYYDCVPNRVPVCATPQPIAGPLRPYAAPGTTSGLEFTYYDSTGAVTANRLLVARISVVARAQGQSTINLTGAAAIPLRDSMRIEVGLRNRN
;
A
#
# COMPACT_ATOMS: atom_id res chain seq x y z
N ALA A 1 -32.11 -3.16 5.52
CA ALA A 1 -30.66 -3.05 5.34
C ALA A 1 -30.44 -2.56 3.92
N SER A 2 -29.72 -1.46 3.72
CA SER A 2 -29.32 -1.02 2.38
C SER A 2 -28.30 -1.99 1.78
N GLY A 3 -27.53 -2.66 2.64
CA GLY A 3 -26.51 -3.64 2.25
C GLY A 3 -25.35 -3.05 1.46
N ALA A 4 -25.25 -1.72 1.39
CA ALA A 4 -24.22 -1.04 0.61
C ALA A 4 -22.83 -1.28 1.24
N SER A 5 -21.91 -1.84 0.45
CA SER A 5 -20.50 -1.91 0.84
C SER A 5 -19.87 -0.53 0.66
N MET A 6 -19.77 0.20 1.76
CA MET A 6 -19.25 1.58 1.79
C MET A 6 -17.73 1.63 1.99
N THR A 7 -17.10 0.48 2.25
CA THR A 7 -15.68 0.37 2.56
C THR A 7 -15.05 -0.80 1.84
N ASN A 8 -13.84 -0.60 1.32
CA ASN A 8 -13.03 -1.66 0.75
C ASN A 8 -11.57 -1.42 1.12
N TRP A 9 -10.98 -2.39 1.81
CA TRP A 9 -9.56 -2.41 2.10
C TRP A 9 -9.05 -3.85 2.15
N LYS A 10 -7.85 -4.07 1.63
CA LYS A 10 -7.16 -5.36 1.75
C LYS A 10 -6.66 -5.63 3.18
N ILE A 11 -6.32 -4.56 3.90
CA ILE A 11 -5.86 -4.57 5.28
C ILE A 11 -6.63 -3.48 6.02
N ALA A 12 -7.25 -3.82 7.16
CA ALA A 12 -8.01 -2.86 7.95
C ALA A 12 -7.11 -1.67 8.37
N PRO A 13 -7.61 -0.42 8.25
CA PRO A 13 -6.90 0.75 8.75
C PRO A 13 -6.63 0.63 10.25
N ALA A 14 -5.46 1.10 10.68
CA ALA A 14 -5.00 1.02 12.05
C ALA A 14 -4.50 2.38 12.54
N VAL A 15 -4.30 2.48 13.86
CA VAL A 15 -3.65 3.65 14.47
C VAL A 15 -2.30 3.89 13.80
N ASN A 16 -2.00 5.17 13.55
CA ASN A 16 -0.85 5.70 12.81
C ASN A 16 -0.86 5.53 11.28
N ASP A 17 -1.90 4.95 10.69
CA ASP A 17 -2.10 5.07 9.25
C ASP A 17 -2.40 6.51 8.85
N SER A 18 -2.00 6.85 7.62
CA SER A 18 -2.33 8.13 7.02
C SER A 18 -3.71 8.04 6.35
N VAL A 19 -4.47 9.11 6.42
CA VAL A 19 -5.78 9.22 5.80
C VAL A 19 -5.85 10.52 5.01
N ALA A 20 -6.48 10.48 3.84
CA ALA A 20 -6.92 11.66 3.12
C ALA A 20 -8.45 11.68 3.14
N VAL A 21 -9.01 12.77 3.65
CA VAL A 21 -10.46 13.00 3.68
C VAL A 21 -10.78 14.10 2.69
N TYR A 22 -11.77 13.87 1.83
CA TYR A 22 -12.23 14.89 0.90
C TYR A 22 -13.00 15.97 1.65
N ASP A 23 -12.68 17.22 1.35
CA ASP A 23 -13.28 18.41 1.91
C ASP A 23 -13.87 19.20 0.75
N GLU A 24 -15.17 19.49 0.80
CA GLU A 24 -15.94 20.20 -0.25
C GLU A 24 -15.79 21.73 -0.13
N GLY A 25 -14.92 22.20 0.78
CA GLY A 25 -14.75 23.62 1.03
C GLY A 25 -15.96 24.28 1.71
N ALA A 26 -15.84 25.59 1.92
CA ALA A 26 -16.89 26.39 2.57
C ALA A 26 -17.94 26.88 1.58
N SER A 27 -17.69 26.73 0.29
CA SER A 27 -18.53 27.22 -0.80
C SER A 27 -19.00 26.08 -1.71
N ILE A 28 -19.90 26.37 -2.65
CA ILE A 28 -20.28 25.42 -3.71
C ILE A 28 -19.28 25.41 -4.88
N SER A 29 -18.17 26.15 -4.74
CA SER A 29 -17.16 26.27 -5.79
C SER A 29 -16.23 25.06 -5.74
N PRO A 30 -15.85 24.47 -6.89
CA PRO A 30 -14.88 23.38 -6.91
C PRO A 30 -13.43 23.85 -6.60
N THR A 31 -13.23 25.15 -6.33
CA THR A 31 -11.89 25.74 -6.13
C THR A 31 -11.39 25.62 -4.69
N ASP A 32 -12.29 25.45 -3.73
CA ASP A 32 -11.95 25.22 -2.31
C ASP A 32 -12.04 23.74 -1.92
N ASP A 33 -12.41 22.88 -2.86
CA ASP A 33 -12.37 21.43 -2.72
C ASP A 33 -10.93 20.90 -2.61
N GLY A 34 -10.71 19.95 -1.71
CA GLY A 34 -9.38 19.38 -1.55
C GLY A 34 -9.31 18.13 -0.69
N TRP A 35 -8.19 17.42 -0.83
CA TRP A 35 -7.85 16.31 0.05
C TRP A 35 -7.12 16.83 1.28
N ARG A 36 -7.70 16.66 2.46
CA ARG A 36 -7.04 16.97 3.74
C ARG A 36 -6.34 15.72 4.28
N LEU A 37 -5.03 15.84 4.52
CA LEU A 37 -4.23 14.77 5.09
C LEU A 37 -4.32 14.78 6.62
N ALA A 38 -4.55 13.62 7.21
CA ALA A 38 -4.52 13.39 8.64
C ALA A 38 -3.93 12.02 8.98
N ARG A 39 -3.77 11.75 10.27
CA ARG A 39 -3.34 10.46 10.81
C ARG A 39 -4.45 9.89 11.69
N ILE A 40 -4.64 8.58 11.66
CA ILE A 40 -5.52 7.87 12.59
C ILE A 40 -4.85 7.82 13.97
N THR A 41 -5.50 8.36 14.99
CA THR A 41 -5.04 8.30 16.38
C THR A 41 -5.78 7.25 17.20
N GLN A 42 -7.00 6.88 16.78
CA GLN A 42 -7.80 5.83 17.42
C GLN A 42 -8.70 5.16 16.39
N VAL A 43 -8.91 3.86 16.57
CA VAL A 43 -9.90 3.05 15.83
C VAL A 43 -10.85 2.44 16.85
N THR A 44 -12.15 2.61 16.63
CA THR A 44 -13.19 2.01 17.46
C THR A 44 -14.20 1.31 16.57
N LEU A 45 -14.45 0.03 16.87
CA LEU A 45 -15.55 -0.71 16.26
C LEU A 45 -16.84 -0.34 16.99
N VAL A 46 -17.82 0.11 16.24
CA VAL A 46 -19.15 0.43 16.75
C VAL A 46 -20.08 -0.70 16.31
N THR A 47 -20.80 -1.29 17.25
CA THR A 47 -21.73 -2.42 17.01
C THR A 47 -23.19 -2.06 17.29
N VAL A 48 -23.43 -0.89 17.88
CA VAL A 48 -24.77 -0.38 18.24
C VAL A 48 -24.84 1.08 17.79
N HIS A 49 -25.92 1.43 17.09
CA HIS A 49 -26.16 2.81 16.66
C HIS A 49 -26.55 3.67 17.85
N THR A 50 -25.93 4.84 17.99
CA THR A 50 -26.31 5.84 19.00
C THR A 50 -26.39 7.22 18.36
N ALA A 51 -26.85 8.23 19.10
CA ALA A 51 -26.87 9.61 18.63
C ALA A 51 -25.48 10.15 18.24
N THR A 52 -24.39 9.54 18.74
CA THR A 52 -23.01 9.99 18.54
C THR A 52 -22.09 8.90 17.97
N ALA A 53 -22.60 7.70 17.69
CA ALA A 53 -21.81 6.57 17.22
C ALA A 53 -22.52 5.80 16.10
N GLY A 54 -21.75 5.37 15.10
CA GLY A 54 -22.25 4.72 13.89
C GLY A 54 -22.45 5.71 12.74
N CYS A 55 -22.53 5.19 11.51
CA CYS A 55 -22.70 6.03 10.32
C CYS A 55 -24.08 6.73 10.32
N PRO A 56 -24.16 8.01 9.92
CA PRO A 56 -25.44 8.73 9.84
C PRO A 56 -26.38 8.13 8.79
N THR A 57 -27.60 7.77 9.21
CA THR A 57 -28.65 7.23 8.33
C THR A 57 -29.33 8.31 7.49
N THR A 58 -29.15 9.58 7.84
CA THR A 58 -29.71 10.75 7.11
C THR A 58 -29.18 10.86 5.68
N THR A 59 -27.97 10.36 5.42
CA THR A 59 -27.37 10.30 4.08
C THR A 59 -28.02 9.26 3.17
N ARG A 60 -28.81 8.34 3.73
CA ARG A 60 -29.35 7.13 3.06
C ARG A 60 -28.30 6.16 2.52
N LEU A 61 -27.01 6.41 2.77
CA LEU A 61 -25.92 5.48 2.44
C LEU A 61 -25.90 4.28 3.39
N THR A 62 -26.47 4.44 4.59
CA THR A 62 -26.67 3.38 5.58
C THR A 62 -28.06 3.45 6.21
N GLN A 63 -28.51 2.33 6.77
CA GLN A 63 -29.70 2.19 7.60
C GLN A 63 -29.31 1.68 8.99
N ALA A 64 -30.15 1.91 10.00
CA ALA A 64 -29.87 1.45 11.37
C ALA A 64 -29.65 -0.08 11.42
N ALA A 65 -30.38 -0.84 10.59
CA ALA A 65 -30.26 -2.29 10.48
C ALA A 65 -28.96 -2.77 9.79
N ASP A 66 -28.18 -1.88 9.16
CA ASP A 66 -26.88 -2.24 8.59
C ASP A 66 -25.82 -2.41 9.69
N LEU A 67 -26.05 -1.83 10.88
CA LEU A 67 -25.13 -1.91 12.02
C LEU A 67 -25.52 -3.05 12.97
N VAL A 68 -24.74 -4.13 12.91
CA VAL A 68 -24.89 -5.30 13.79
C VAL A 68 -23.52 -5.75 14.28
N ALA A 69 -23.47 -6.57 15.33
CA ALA A 69 -22.20 -7.04 15.88
C ALA A 69 -21.31 -7.78 14.85
N SER A 70 -21.91 -8.47 13.88
CA SER A 70 -21.22 -9.14 12.77
C SER A 70 -20.90 -8.21 11.59
N ASN A 71 -21.39 -6.97 11.59
CA ASN A 71 -21.13 -5.94 10.59
C ASN A 71 -20.95 -4.57 11.27
N PRO A 72 -19.85 -4.38 12.03
CA PRO A 72 -19.62 -3.16 12.77
C PRO A 72 -19.32 -1.98 11.85
N SER A 73 -19.68 -0.78 12.30
CA SER A 73 -19.16 0.46 11.72
C SER A 73 -17.77 0.75 12.28
N TYR A 74 -16.94 1.43 11.49
CA TYR A 74 -15.62 1.89 11.91
C TYR A 74 -15.66 3.37 12.24
N GLN A 75 -15.29 3.71 13.47
CA GLN A 75 -15.09 5.08 13.90
C GLN A 75 -13.59 5.36 14.05
N PHE A 76 -13.12 6.36 13.31
CA PHE A 76 -11.72 6.78 13.30
C PHE A 76 -11.59 8.15 13.95
N THR A 77 -10.73 8.28 14.95
CA THR A 77 -10.30 9.59 15.44
C THR A 77 -9.10 10.04 14.63
N LEU A 78 -9.17 11.23 14.05
CA LEU A 78 -8.16 11.77 13.14
C LEU A 78 -7.42 12.96 13.75
N SER A 79 -6.16 13.12 13.38
CA SER A 79 -5.33 14.28 13.71
C SER A 79 -4.58 14.77 12.47
N PRO A 80 -4.83 16.00 11.99
CA PRO A 80 -5.87 16.93 12.44
C PRO A 80 -7.29 16.36 12.32
N ALA A 81 -8.23 16.87 13.13
CA ALA A 81 -9.63 16.48 13.04
C ALA A 81 -10.26 17.02 11.74
N PRO A 82 -11.31 16.36 11.19
CA PRO A 82 -12.10 16.91 10.10
C PRO A 82 -12.64 18.30 10.45
N VAL A 83 -12.77 19.15 9.44
CA VAL A 83 -13.30 20.51 9.59
C VAL A 83 -14.80 20.53 9.27
N ALA A 84 -15.47 21.65 9.55
CA ALA A 84 -16.92 21.78 9.35
C ALA A 84 -17.37 21.59 7.88
N SER A 85 -16.50 21.87 6.91
CA SER A 85 -16.73 21.66 5.48
C SER A 85 -16.59 20.20 5.03
N THR A 86 -16.09 19.31 5.90
CA THR A 86 -16.08 17.87 5.64
C THR A 86 -17.47 17.29 5.90
N LEU A 87 -18.25 17.11 4.83
CA LEU A 87 -19.65 16.69 4.93
C LEU A 87 -19.81 15.17 5.14
N PRO A 88 -20.91 14.73 5.77
CA PRO A 88 -21.27 13.31 5.80
C PRO A 88 -21.38 12.72 4.39
N GLY A 89 -20.70 11.60 4.15
CA GLY A 89 -20.58 10.98 2.82
C GLY A 89 -19.30 11.36 2.07
N ALA A 90 -18.47 12.26 2.62
CA ALA A 90 -17.16 12.57 2.07
C ALA A 90 -16.31 11.32 1.83
N SER A 91 -15.58 11.32 0.71
CA SER A 91 -14.69 10.22 0.35
C SER A 91 -13.47 10.18 1.27
N VAL A 92 -13.09 8.97 1.69
CA VAL A 92 -11.94 8.74 2.57
C VAL A 92 -10.99 7.76 1.91
N ARG A 93 -9.69 8.09 1.86
CA ARG A 93 -8.62 7.22 1.36
C ARG A 93 -7.64 6.91 2.47
N PHE A 94 -7.37 5.64 2.68
CA PHE A 94 -6.40 5.17 3.68
C PHE A 94 -5.08 4.79 3.02
N PHE A 95 -3.99 5.15 3.67
CA PHE A 95 -2.63 4.86 3.21
C PHE A 95 -1.81 4.30 4.36
N ARG A 96 -1.20 3.14 4.12
CA ARG A 96 -0.19 2.58 5.01
C ARG A 96 1.15 2.61 4.32
N ARG A 97 2.15 3.14 5.02
CA ARG A 97 3.54 3.08 4.56
C ARG A 97 4.05 1.65 4.74
N VAL A 98 4.54 1.08 3.65
CA VAL A 98 5.10 -0.26 3.62
C VAL A 98 6.55 -0.20 3.17
N HIS A 99 7.30 -1.21 3.55
CA HIS A 99 8.67 -1.44 3.16
C HIS A 99 8.73 -2.70 2.29
N TYR A 100 9.49 -2.58 1.20
CA TYR A 100 9.87 -3.71 0.37
C TYR A 100 11.37 -3.90 0.47
N SER A 101 11.82 -5.12 0.71
CA SER A 101 13.25 -5.44 0.79
C SER A 101 13.52 -6.84 0.26
N LEU A 102 14.76 -7.07 -0.18
CA LEU A 102 15.23 -8.41 -0.48
C LEU A 102 15.55 -9.11 0.85
N TRP A 103 14.91 -10.25 1.10
CA TRP A 103 15.03 -10.99 2.35
C TRP A 103 15.47 -12.42 2.09
N LYS A 104 16.42 -12.92 2.87
CA LYS A 104 16.83 -14.34 2.82
C LYS A 104 15.91 -15.13 3.75
N TRP A 105 15.11 -16.02 3.18
CA TRP A 105 14.14 -16.79 3.96
C TRP A 105 14.84 -17.90 4.75
N VAL A 106 14.49 -18.03 6.03
CA VAL A 106 15.19 -18.93 6.95
C VAL A 106 14.91 -20.41 6.66
N THR A 107 13.76 -20.72 6.07
CA THR A 107 13.33 -22.11 5.83
C THR A 107 14.10 -22.79 4.71
N ASP A 108 14.45 -22.07 3.64
CA ASP A 108 15.09 -22.64 2.44
C ASP A 108 16.39 -21.93 2.02
N GLY A 109 16.77 -20.86 2.74
CA GLY A 109 17.95 -20.06 2.46
C GLY A 109 17.88 -19.27 1.14
N GLN A 110 16.73 -19.20 0.47
CA GLN A 110 16.56 -18.49 -0.79
C GLN A 110 16.21 -17.02 -0.58
N TRP A 111 16.35 -16.21 -1.62
CA TRP A 111 16.07 -14.77 -1.57
C TRP A 111 14.68 -14.47 -2.10
N TYR A 112 13.94 -13.61 -1.42
CA TYR A 112 12.59 -13.21 -1.77
C TYR A 112 12.45 -11.70 -1.71
N LEU A 113 11.60 -11.14 -2.57
CA LEU A 113 11.08 -9.80 -2.34
C LEU A 113 10.04 -9.93 -1.22
N ALA A 114 10.33 -9.34 -0.07
CA ALA A 114 9.44 -9.34 1.08
C ALA A 114 8.79 -7.97 1.26
N TYR A 115 7.60 -8.00 1.85
CA TYR A 115 6.84 -6.84 2.27
C TYR A 115 6.67 -6.87 3.80
N TYR A 116 6.79 -5.70 4.42
CA TYR A 116 6.44 -5.48 5.83
C TYR A 116 6.03 -4.03 6.03
N ASP A 117 5.34 -3.75 7.12
CA ASP A 117 5.04 -2.38 7.57
C ASP A 117 5.78 -2.09 8.87
N CYS A 118 6.07 -0.81 9.10
CA CYS A 118 6.59 -0.32 10.37
C CYS A 118 5.65 0.76 10.88
N VAL A 119 4.92 0.46 11.94
CA VAL A 119 3.90 1.32 12.51
C VAL A 119 4.40 1.81 13.87
N PRO A 120 4.58 3.13 14.08
CA PRO A 120 4.97 3.67 15.38
C PRO A 120 4.03 3.18 16.48
N ASN A 121 4.56 2.94 17.68
CA ASN A 121 3.81 2.53 18.87
C ASN A 121 3.06 1.18 18.76
N ARG A 122 3.28 0.39 17.71
CA ARG A 122 2.88 -1.03 17.63
C ARG A 122 3.97 -1.91 18.24
N VAL A 123 3.61 -3.07 18.79
CA VAL A 123 4.57 -4.11 19.23
C VAL A 123 4.33 -5.40 18.44
N PRO A 124 5.30 -5.88 17.63
CA PRO A 124 6.54 -5.19 17.26
C PRO A 124 6.26 -3.99 16.33
N VAL A 125 7.15 -2.99 16.37
CA VAL A 125 7.03 -1.78 15.53
C VAL A 125 7.00 -2.17 14.06
N CYS A 126 7.94 -3.00 13.63
CA CYS A 126 7.96 -3.59 12.30
C CYS A 126 7.40 -5.01 12.34
N ALA A 127 6.46 -5.31 11.45
CA ALA A 127 5.93 -6.65 11.30
C ALA A 127 7.00 -7.59 10.72
N THR A 128 6.81 -8.90 10.92
CA THR A 128 7.65 -9.91 10.29
C THR A 128 7.54 -9.84 8.76
N PRO A 129 8.66 -9.72 8.03
CA PRO A 129 8.64 -9.73 6.57
C PRO A 129 7.90 -10.93 5.99
N GLN A 130 7.00 -10.68 5.04
CA GLN A 130 6.25 -11.71 4.32
C GLN A 130 6.70 -11.74 2.85
N PRO A 131 7.00 -12.92 2.29
CA PRO A 131 7.45 -13.03 0.91
C PRO A 131 6.27 -12.74 -0.03
N ILE A 132 6.50 -11.91 -1.04
CA ILE A 132 5.50 -11.58 -2.07
C ILE A 132 5.94 -11.95 -3.47
N ALA A 133 7.22 -12.20 -3.69
CA ALA A 133 7.76 -12.76 -4.92
C ALA A 133 9.10 -13.47 -4.67
N GLY A 134 9.38 -14.50 -5.46
CA GLY A 134 10.61 -15.29 -5.40
C GLY A 134 10.36 -16.80 -5.55
N PRO A 135 11.40 -17.63 -5.41
CA PRO A 135 12.77 -17.25 -5.11
C PRO A 135 13.42 -16.44 -6.25
N LEU A 136 14.12 -15.37 -5.87
CA LEU A 136 14.90 -14.52 -6.73
C LEU A 136 16.36 -14.96 -6.68
N ARG A 137 17.12 -14.67 -7.75
CA ARG A 137 18.58 -14.82 -7.66
C ARG A 137 19.14 -13.95 -6.53
N PRO A 138 20.20 -14.41 -5.83
CA PRO A 138 20.87 -13.61 -4.80
C PRO A 138 21.27 -12.22 -5.31
N TYR A 139 21.36 -11.26 -4.39
CA TYR A 139 22.01 -9.99 -4.68
C TYR A 139 23.44 -10.23 -5.15
N ALA A 140 23.83 -9.52 -6.20
CA ALA A 140 25.16 -9.51 -6.76
C ALA A 140 25.52 -8.07 -7.17
N ALA A 141 26.81 -7.72 -7.11
CA ALA A 141 27.27 -6.36 -7.34
C ALA A 141 26.89 -5.83 -8.75
N PRO A 142 26.78 -4.51 -8.95
CA PRO A 142 26.53 -3.92 -10.27
C PRO A 142 27.48 -4.49 -11.34
N GLY A 143 26.94 -4.84 -12.51
CA GLY A 143 27.68 -5.55 -13.58
C GLY A 143 27.57 -7.08 -13.53
N THR A 144 26.91 -7.63 -12.50
CA THR A 144 26.56 -9.06 -12.42
C THR A 144 25.05 -9.26 -12.32
N THR A 145 24.58 -10.51 -12.42
CA THR A 145 23.15 -10.82 -12.60
C THR A 145 22.40 -10.99 -11.26
N SER A 146 21.95 -9.88 -10.68
CA SER A 146 21.04 -9.87 -9.52
C SER A 146 19.62 -10.33 -9.85
N GLY A 147 18.92 -10.90 -8.86
CA GLY A 147 17.52 -11.31 -8.99
C GLY A 147 16.52 -10.16 -9.01
N LEU A 148 16.87 -9.01 -8.42
CA LEU A 148 16.12 -7.77 -8.51
C LEU A 148 17.10 -6.61 -8.59
N GLU A 149 16.88 -5.71 -9.54
CA GLU A 149 17.78 -4.60 -9.84
C GLU A 149 16.95 -3.34 -10.13
N PHE A 150 17.36 -2.23 -9.51
CA PHE A 150 16.79 -0.91 -9.75
C PHE A 150 17.88 0.02 -10.27
N THR A 151 17.66 0.59 -11.46
CA THR A 151 18.51 1.64 -12.00
C THR A 151 17.70 2.91 -12.16
N TYR A 152 18.17 3.98 -11.54
CA TYR A 152 17.51 5.28 -11.55
C TYR A 152 18.15 6.16 -12.60
N TYR A 153 17.33 6.75 -13.46
CA TYR A 153 17.76 7.65 -14.51
C TYR A 153 17.19 9.04 -14.30
N ASP A 154 17.97 10.06 -14.59
CA ASP A 154 17.50 11.44 -14.65
C ASP A 154 16.73 11.76 -15.94
N SER A 155 16.27 13.00 -16.06
CA SER A 155 15.48 13.46 -17.21
C SER A 155 16.22 13.42 -18.55
N THR A 156 17.55 13.36 -18.53
CA THR A 156 18.40 13.22 -19.72
C THR A 156 18.71 11.77 -20.07
N GLY A 157 18.34 10.83 -19.18
CA GLY A 157 18.62 9.41 -19.33
C GLY A 157 19.96 8.97 -18.73
N ALA A 158 20.64 9.82 -17.96
CA ALA A 158 21.86 9.44 -17.25
C ALA A 158 21.53 8.76 -15.91
N VAL A 159 22.35 7.79 -15.49
CA VAL A 159 22.17 7.11 -14.20
C VAL A 159 22.44 8.10 -13.07
N THR A 160 21.54 8.17 -12.10
CA THR A 160 21.66 9.11 -10.97
C THR A 160 21.39 8.44 -9.63
N ALA A 161 22.17 8.83 -8.62
CA ALA A 161 21.87 8.50 -7.22
C ALA A 161 21.10 9.63 -6.51
N ASN A 162 20.97 10.79 -7.15
CA ASN A 162 20.24 11.93 -6.59
C ASN A 162 18.73 11.71 -6.73
N ARG A 163 18.07 11.45 -5.60
CA ARG A 163 16.62 11.17 -5.53
C ARG A 163 15.76 12.29 -6.13
N LEU A 164 16.22 13.54 -6.10
CA LEU A 164 15.50 14.69 -6.63
C LEU A 164 15.54 14.76 -8.16
N LEU A 165 16.48 14.07 -8.80
CA LEU A 165 16.64 14.09 -10.25
C LEU A 165 15.97 12.90 -10.94
N VAL A 166 15.46 11.93 -10.18
CA VAL A 166 14.94 10.67 -10.75
C VAL A 166 13.71 10.95 -11.62
N ALA A 167 13.82 10.53 -12.87
CA ALA A 167 12.80 10.70 -13.90
C ALA A 167 12.22 9.36 -14.38
N ARG A 168 13.07 8.33 -14.42
CA ARG A 168 12.72 6.99 -14.87
C ARG A 168 13.41 5.95 -13.98
N ILE A 169 12.72 4.87 -13.72
CA ILE A 169 13.25 3.72 -12.98
C ILE A 169 13.19 2.51 -13.89
N SER A 170 14.34 1.90 -14.18
CA SER A 170 14.41 0.57 -14.79
C SER A 170 14.37 -0.46 -13.67
N VAL A 171 13.40 -1.35 -13.72
CA VAL A 171 13.26 -2.47 -12.81
C VAL A 171 13.53 -3.75 -13.59
N VAL A 172 14.53 -4.51 -13.16
CA VAL A 172 14.79 -5.84 -13.72
C VAL A 172 14.57 -6.89 -12.65
N ALA A 173 13.69 -7.84 -12.92
CA ALA A 173 13.46 -9.01 -12.09
C ALA A 173 13.94 -10.26 -12.82
N ARG A 174 14.68 -11.12 -12.14
CA ARG A 174 15.22 -12.38 -12.67
C ARG A 174 14.91 -13.49 -11.68
N ALA A 175 14.10 -14.44 -12.11
CA ALA A 175 13.65 -15.56 -11.30
C ALA A 175 14.27 -16.88 -11.79
N GLN A 176 14.31 -17.86 -10.91
CA GLN A 176 14.71 -19.21 -11.23
C GLN A 176 13.64 -20.17 -10.72
N GLY A 177 13.10 -21.01 -11.62
CA GLY A 177 12.16 -22.07 -11.27
C GLY A 177 12.83 -23.15 -10.42
N GLN A 178 12.05 -23.80 -9.56
CA GLN A 178 12.54 -24.91 -8.73
C GLN A 178 12.71 -26.21 -9.53
N SER A 179 11.91 -26.39 -10.60
CA SER A 179 12.00 -27.54 -11.50
C SER A 179 13.05 -27.31 -12.58
N THR A 180 13.80 -28.36 -12.88
CA THR A 180 14.64 -28.41 -14.08
C THR A 180 13.80 -28.75 -15.29
N ILE A 181 14.18 -28.20 -16.45
CA ILE A 181 13.63 -28.59 -17.74
C ILE A 181 14.68 -29.43 -18.48
N ASN A 182 14.20 -30.50 -19.11
CA ASN A 182 15.02 -31.33 -19.99
C ASN A 182 14.86 -30.81 -21.41
N LEU A 183 15.90 -30.16 -21.93
CA LEU A 183 16.01 -29.88 -23.34
C LEU A 183 16.73 -31.08 -23.98
N THR A 184 16.17 -31.63 -25.04
CA THR A 184 16.71 -32.83 -25.71
C THR A 184 18.17 -32.59 -26.10
N GLY A 185 19.09 -33.43 -25.61
CA GLY A 185 20.53 -33.29 -25.86
C GLY A 185 21.30 -32.33 -24.94
N ALA A 186 20.65 -31.74 -23.92
CA ALA A 186 21.30 -30.91 -22.91
C ALA A 186 21.08 -31.45 -21.50
N ALA A 187 21.95 -31.05 -20.56
CA ALA A 187 21.76 -31.33 -19.14
C ALA A 187 20.49 -30.63 -18.62
N ALA A 188 19.81 -31.25 -17.66
CA ALA A 188 18.66 -30.67 -16.99
C ALA A 188 19.07 -29.35 -16.31
N ILE A 189 18.50 -28.22 -16.73
CA ILE A 189 18.79 -26.91 -16.16
C ILE A 189 17.54 -26.30 -15.53
N PRO A 190 17.66 -25.51 -14.44
CA PRO A 190 16.54 -24.76 -13.90
C PRO A 190 15.98 -23.79 -14.94
N LEU A 191 14.66 -23.69 -15.05
CA LEU A 191 14.03 -22.66 -15.87
C LEU A 191 14.43 -21.28 -15.32
N ARG A 192 14.84 -20.37 -16.20
CA ARG A 192 15.20 -18.99 -15.86
C ARG A 192 14.35 -18.05 -16.68
N ASP A 193 13.82 -17.03 -16.02
CA ASP A 193 13.06 -15.99 -16.69
C ASP A 193 13.50 -14.62 -16.19
N SER A 194 13.35 -13.61 -17.03
CA SER A 194 13.66 -12.24 -16.71
C SER A 194 12.67 -11.27 -17.32
N MET A 195 12.25 -10.31 -16.52
CA MET A 195 11.38 -9.22 -16.93
C MET A 195 12.11 -7.89 -16.69
N ARG A 196 11.96 -6.96 -17.64
CA ARG A 196 12.36 -5.57 -17.47
C ARG A 196 11.14 -4.67 -17.65
N ILE A 197 10.94 -3.76 -16.70
CA ILE A 197 9.90 -2.73 -16.74
C ILE A 197 10.57 -1.38 -16.61
N GLU A 198 10.13 -0.41 -17.42
CA GLU A 198 10.52 0.99 -17.30
C GLU A 198 9.36 1.79 -16.71
N VAL A 199 9.60 2.50 -15.62
CA VAL A 199 8.60 3.30 -14.92
C VAL A 199 8.97 4.78 -15.02
N GLY A 200 8.15 5.56 -15.72
CA GLY A 200 8.28 7.01 -15.79
C GLY A 200 7.56 7.70 -14.61
N LEU A 201 8.24 8.61 -13.92
CA LEU A 201 7.66 9.39 -12.83
C LEU A 201 6.96 10.64 -13.37
N ARG A 202 5.67 10.83 -13.04
CA ARG A 202 4.84 11.97 -13.54
C ARG A 202 4.76 13.18 -12.59
N ASN A 203 5.02 13.00 -11.29
CA ASN A 203 5.01 14.08 -10.30
C ASN A 203 6.40 14.20 -9.68
N ARG A 204 7.26 15.04 -10.28
CA ARG A 204 8.70 15.16 -9.92
C ARG A 204 9.01 16.39 -9.08
N ASN A 205 7.98 17.12 -8.63
CA ASN A 205 8.09 18.36 -7.85
C ASN A 205 7.55 18.16 -6.43
#